data_AF-A0A820S9X5-F1
#
_entry.id   AF-A0A820S9X5-F1
#
_cell.length_a   1.000
_cell.length_b   1.000
_cell.length_c   1.000
_cell.angle_alpha   90.00
_cell.angle_beta   90.00
_cell.angle_gamma   90.00
#
_symmetry.space_group_name_H-M   'P 1'
#
loop_
_entity.id
_entity.type
_entity.pdbx_description
1 polymer ?
#
loop_
_entity_poly.entity_id
_entity_poly.type
_entity_poly.pdbx_seq_one_letter_code
_entity_poly.pdbx_strand_id
1 'polypeptide(L)'
;MITESPLITPHPFQGLQATQLQCTECKQKNPISVSLFETLSLIIPERQVSSSGTLGIRQQRNFTLQELIGNYLKSEMITNLTCSKCKSKGNLPHRKITTFSR
;
A
#
# COMPACT_ATOMS: atom_id res chain seq x y z
N MET A 1 7.17 -11.28 44.29
CA MET A 1 7.70 -11.87 43.04
C MET A 1 7.35 -10.91 41.92
N ILE A 2 8.33 -10.18 41.41
CA ILE A 2 8.14 -9.24 40.30
C ILE A 2 8.16 -10.10 39.03
N THR A 3 7.03 -10.20 38.35
CA THR A 3 6.97 -10.79 37.01
C THR A 3 7.57 -9.77 36.04
N GLU A 4 8.86 -9.89 35.75
CA GLU A 4 9.47 -9.23 34.59
C GLU A 4 8.81 -9.81 33.34
N SER A 5 7.92 -9.03 32.73
CA SER A 5 7.53 -9.24 31.33
C SER A 5 8.81 -9.17 30.50
N PRO A 6 9.13 -10.19 29.67
CA PRO A 6 10.35 -10.14 28.88
C PRO A 6 10.32 -8.88 28.00
N LEU A 7 11.34 -8.04 28.14
CA LEU A 7 11.61 -6.94 27.23
C LEU A 7 11.96 -7.57 25.89
N ILE A 8 10.97 -7.80 25.04
CA ILE A 8 11.15 -8.26 23.66
C ILE A 8 11.80 -7.09 22.93
N THR A 9 13.14 -7.06 22.91
CA THR A 9 13.88 -6.13 22.06
C THR A 9 13.62 -6.53 20.60
N PRO A 10 13.01 -5.65 19.79
CA PRO A 10 12.81 -5.94 18.38
C PRO A 10 14.16 -6.15 17.71
N HIS A 11 14.25 -7.15 16.84
CA HIS A 11 15.47 -7.42 16.09
C HIS A 11 15.73 -6.25 15.10
N PRO A 12 16.97 -6.00 14.66
CA PRO A 12 17.33 -4.76 13.95
C PRO A 12 16.70 -4.61 12.55
N PHE A 13 16.04 -5.65 12.04
CA PHE A 13 15.32 -5.61 10.77
C PHE A 13 13.81 -5.32 10.95
N GLN A 14 13.33 -5.24 12.19
CA GLN A 14 11.92 -5.01 12.48
C GLN A 14 11.55 -3.55 12.29
N GLY A 15 10.70 -3.29 11.30
CA GLY A 15 10.09 -2.00 11.02
C GLY A 15 8.58 -1.97 11.29
N LEU A 16 8.01 -0.78 11.22
CA LEU A 16 6.57 -0.52 11.35
C LEU A 16 6.04 0.13 10.07
N GLN A 17 4.94 -0.39 9.56
CA GLN A 17 4.23 0.16 8.41
C GLN A 17 2.85 0.65 8.83
N ALA A 18 2.56 1.91 8.57
CA ALA A 18 1.27 2.52 8.86
C ALA A 18 0.42 2.64 7.59
N THR A 19 -0.78 2.06 7.61
CA THR A 19 -1.75 2.11 6.52
C THR A 19 -3.00 2.86 6.95
N GLN A 20 -3.44 3.83 6.16
CA GLN A 20 -4.67 4.57 6.36
C GLN A 20 -5.59 4.44 5.16
N LEU A 21 -6.86 4.11 5.39
CA LEU A 21 -7.89 4.08 4.36
C LEU A 21 -8.74 5.35 4.40
N GLN A 22 -9.06 5.94 3.26
CA GLN A 22 -9.97 7.07 3.14
C GLN A 22 -11.04 6.81 2.08
N CYS A 23 -12.31 7.02 2.40
CA CYS A 23 -13.40 6.94 1.42
C CYS A 23 -13.34 8.12 0.43
N THR A 24 -13.45 7.86 -0.87
CA THR A 24 -13.42 8.92 -1.89
C THR A 24 -14.65 9.82 -1.86
N GLU A 25 -15.81 9.26 -1.48
CA GLU A 25 -17.10 9.94 -1.51
C GLU A 25 -17.29 10.85 -0.28
N CYS A 26 -17.30 10.28 0.92
CA CYS A 26 -17.57 11.04 2.14
C CYS A 26 -16.31 11.59 2.84
N LYS A 27 -15.12 11.35 2.25
CA LYS A 27 -13.80 11.72 2.78
C LYS A 27 -13.48 11.20 4.18
N GLN A 28 -14.31 10.32 4.75
CA GLN A 28 -14.05 9.70 6.05
C GLN A 28 -12.77 8.87 5.99
N LYS A 29 -11.88 9.10 6.95
CA LYS A 29 -10.69 8.31 7.19
C LYS A 29 -11.01 7.20 8.19
N ASN A 30 -10.52 6.01 7.91
CA ASN A 30 -10.47 4.93 8.87
C ASN A 30 -9.31 5.16 9.85
N PRO A 31 -9.35 4.54 11.05
CA PRO A 31 -8.20 4.46 11.93
C PRO A 31 -6.97 3.94 11.19
N ILE A 32 -5.79 4.40 11.60
CA ILE A 32 -4.51 3.94 11.06
C ILE A 32 -4.28 2.52 11.56
N SER A 33 -3.97 1.60 10.64
CA SER A 33 -3.53 0.24 10.96
C SER A 33 -2.02 0.20 10.91
N VAL A 34 -1.39 -0.27 11.99
CA VAL A 34 0.07 -0.42 12.07
C VAL A 34 0.41 -1.90 12.05
N SER A 35 1.29 -2.31 11.13
CA SER A 35 1.79 -3.67 11.00
C SER A 35 3.31 -3.71 11.12
N LEU A 36 3.83 -4.80 11.68
CA LEU A 36 5.27 -5.08 11.68
C LEU A 36 5.70 -5.61 10.32
N PHE A 37 6.92 -5.29 9.91
CA PHE A 37 7.57 -5.90 8.75
C PHE A 37 9.06 -6.10 9.01
N GLU A 38 9.65 -7.11 8.38
CA GLU A 38 11.11 -7.33 8.41
C GLU A 38 11.78 -7.03 7.06
N THR A 39 11.01 -7.14 5.99
CA THR A 39 11.46 -6.95 4.60
C THR A 39 10.41 -6.22 3.78
N LEU A 40 10.83 -5.45 2.78
CA LEU A 40 9.94 -4.84 1.79
C LEU A 40 10.01 -5.61 0.46
N SER A 41 8.90 -6.20 0.04
CA SER A 41 8.77 -6.83 -1.26
C SER A 41 8.35 -5.80 -2.31
N LEU A 42 9.27 -5.45 -3.22
CA LEU A 42 9.03 -4.44 -4.26
C LEU A 42 8.63 -5.12 -5.57
N ILE A 43 7.51 -4.70 -6.15
CA ILE A 43 7.01 -5.23 -7.43
C ILE A 43 7.72 -4.53 -8.58
N ILE A 44 8.33 -5.32 -9.47
CA ILE A 44 8.89 -4.80 -10.74
C ILE A 44 7.73 -4.67 -11.74
N PRO A 45 7.40 -3.46 -12.23
CA PRO A 45 6.32 -3.27 -13.19
C PRO A 45 6.56 -4.08 -14.48
N GLU A 46 5.48 -4.59 -15.07
CA GLU A 46 5.57 -5.33 -16.32
C GLU A 46 6.23 -4.47 -17.41
N ARG A 47 7.12 -5.13 -18.16
CA ARG A 47 7.84 -4.52 -19.27
C ARG A 47 6.80 -4.20 -20.35
N GLN A 48 6.42 -2.93 -20.47
CA GLN A 48 5.51 -2.47 -21.51
C GLN A 48 6.13 -2.87 -22.86
N VAL A 49 5.61 -3.91 -23.49
CA VAL A 49 5.92 -4.24 -24.88
C VAL A 49 5.14 -3.22 -25.68
N SER A 50 5.78 -2.10 -26.00
CA SER A 50 5.19 -1.08 -26.86
C SER A 50 4.76 -1.77 -28.15
N SER A 51 3.46 -1.98 -28.33
CA SER A 51 2.86 -2.54 -29.55
C SER A 51 2.87 -1.51 -30.69
N SER A 52 3.92 -0.70 -30.78
CA SER A 52 4.20 0.12 -31.94
C SER A 52 4.92 -0.78 -32.92
N GLY A 53 4.27 -1.07 -34.05
CA GLY A 53 4.62 -2.10 -35.04
C GLY A 53 5.93 -1.86 -35.81
N THR A 54 7.03 -1.57 -35.10
CA THR A 54 8.38 -1.48 -35.65
C THR A 54 9.28 -2.46 -34.91
N LEU A 55 9.42 -3.64 -35.51
CA LEU A 55 10.54 -4.59 -35.38
C LEU A 55 11.32 -4.56 -34.04
N GLY A 56 10.87 -5.35 -33.08
CA GLY A 56 11.76 -6.26 -32.33
C GLY A 56 12.70 -5.71 -31.26
N ILE A 57 12.74 -4.40 -30.96
CA ILE A 57 13.55 -3.92 -29.83
C ILE A 57 12.74 -4.03 -28.54
N ARG A 58 12.96 -5.12 -27.79
CA ARG A 58 12.55 -5.23 -26.38
C ARG A 58 13.22 -4.10 -25.61
N GLN A 59 12.58 -2.94 -25.49
CA GLN A 59 13.07 -1.86 -24.64
C GLN A 59 13.14 -2.40 -23.21
N GLN A 60 14.36 -2.69 -22.76
CA GLN A 60 14.64 -3.01 -21.37
C GLN A 60 14.63 -1.68 -20.62
N ARG A 61 13.48 -1.33 -20.05
CA ARG A 61 13.44 -0.23 -19.09
C ARG A 61 14.16 -0.68 -17.83
N ASN A 62 15.20 0.06 -17.44
CA ASN A 62 15.82 -0.08 -16.13
C ASN A 62 14.94 0.61 -15.08
N PHE A 63 14.72 -0.03 -13.94
CA PHE A 63 14.03 0.56 -12.80
C PHE A 63 15.03 0.85 -11.68
N THR A 64 14.98 2.07 -11.15
CA THR A 64 15.76 2.44 -9.98
C THR A 64 15.09 1.96 -8.70
N LEU A 65 15.86 1.70 -7.65
CA LEU A 65 15.31 1.34 -6.34
C LEU A 65 14.37 2.44 -5.81
N GLN A 66 14.71 3.71 -6.06
CA GLN A 66 13.88 4.84 -5.68
C GLN A 66 12.51 4.82 -6.38
N GLU A 67 12.45 4.49 -7.68
CA GLU A 67 11.17 4.33 -8.38
C GLU A 67 10.34 3.17 -7.80
N LEU A 68 10.97 2.04 -7.47
CA LEU A 68 10.28 0.89 -6.91
C LEU A 68 9.73 1.17 -5.50
N ILE A 69 10.51 1.84 -4.65
CA ILE A 69 10.04 2.30 -3.32
C ILE A 69 8.95 3.37 -3.47
N GLY A 70 9.12 4.30 -4.42
CA GLY A 70 8.12 5.32 -4.72
C GLY A 70 6.78 4.71 -5.16
N ASN A 71 6.83 3.67 -5.99
CA ASN A 71 5.66 2.90 -6.40
C ASN A 71 5.03 2.14 -5.24
N TYR A 72 5.84 1.52 -4.37
CA TYR A 72 5.37 0.82 -3.18
C TYR A 72 4.62 1.74 -2.21
N LEU A 73 5.07 2.98 -2.05
CA LEU A 73 4.45 3.98 -1.18
C LEU A 73 3.30 4.77 -1.84
N LYS A 74 3.00 4.50 -3.11
CA LYS A 74 1.98 5.23 -3.84
C LYS A 74 0.59 4.86 -3.31
N SER A 75 -0.24 5.88 -3.11
CA SER A 75 -1.63 5.66 -2.75
C SER A 75 -2.37 4.93 -3.87
N GLU A 76 -3.10 3.88 -3.51
CA GLU A 76 -3.86 3.06 -4.47
C GLU A 76 -5.36 3.25 -4.24
N MET A 77 -6.14 3.17 -5.31
CA MET A 77 -7.59 3.15 -5.23
C MET A 77 -8.09 1.72 -5.19
N ILE A 78 -8.65 1.32 -4.05
CA ILE A 78 -9.28 0.02 -3.85
C ILE A 78 -10.79 0.17 -4.01
N THR A 79 -11.39 -0.66 -4.85
CA THR A 79 -12.84 -0.70 -5.08
C THR A 79 -13.51 -1.78 -4.21
N ASN A 80 -14.83 -1.86 -4.25
CA ASN A 80 -15.61 -2.91 -3.57
C ASN A 80 -15.48 -2.93 -2.04
N LEU A 81 -15.23 -1.78 -1.41
CA LEU A 81 -15.15 -1.66 0.04
C LEU A 81 -16.40 -0.97 0.60
N THR A 82 -16.92 -1.47 1.71
CA THR A 82 -18.05 -0.85 2.41
C THR A 82 -17.57 0.31 3.29
N CYS A 83 -18.19 1.48 3.20
CA CYS A 83 -17.91 2.61 4.09
C CYS A 83 -18.98 2.69 5.19
N SER A 84 -18.58 2.69 6.46
CA SER A 84 -19.49 2.76 7.62
C SER A 84 -20.41 3.99 7.58
N LYS A 85 -19.87 5.15 7.18
CA LYS A 85 -20.61 6.42 7.09
C LYS A 85 -21.55 6.48 5.89
N CYS A 86 -21.24 5.77 4.80
CA CYS A 86 -22.08 5.77 3.61
C CYS A 86 -23.07 4.61 3.58
N LYS A 87 -22.81 3.54 4.34
CA LYS A 87 -23.72 2.41 4.52
C LYS A 87 -25.12 2.88 4.95
N SER A 88 -25.20 3.95 5.73
CA SER A 88 -26.47 4.57 6.14
C SER A 88 -27.22 5.32 5.04
N LYS A 89 -26.61 5.56 3.87
CA LYS A 89 -27.20 6.28 2.73
C LYS A 89 -27.49 5.41 1.51
N GLY A 90 -27.26 4.09 1.61
CA GLY A 90 -27.44 3.12 0.53
C GLY A 90 -26.22 2.21 0.35
N ASN A 91 -26.45 0.92 0.13
CA ASN A 91 -25.40 -0.10 -0.06
C ASN A 91 -24.80 -0.05 -1.48
N LEU A 92 -24.19 1.08 -1.85
CA LEU A 92 -23.40 1.13 -3.08
C LEU A 92 -21.95 0.66 -2.77
N PRO A 93 -21.28 -0.04 -3.70
CA PRO A 93 -19.87 -0.37 -3.57
C PRO A 93 -19.04 0.92 -3.65
N HIS A 94 -18.28 1.24 -2.60
CA HIS A 94 -17.54 2.49 -2.53
C HIS A 94 -16.07 2.28 -2.89
N ARG A 95 -15.47 3.33 -3.47
CA ARG A 95 -14.03 3.41 -3.70
C ARG A 95 -13.36 3.97 -2.44
N LYS A 96 -12.23 3.40 -2.04
CA LYS A 96 -11.38 3.93 -0.98
C LYS A 96 -9.96 4.09 -1.50
N ILE A 97 -9.26 5.07 -0.97
CA ILE A 97 -7.84 5.27 -1.21
C ILE A 97 -7.09 4.67 -0.02
N THR A 98 -6.17 3.76 -0.28
CA THR A 98 -5.11 3.41 0.68
C THR A 98 -4.03 4.47 0.60
N THR A 99 -3.61 4.93 1.76
CA THR A 99 -2.49 5.85 1.94
C THR A 99 -1.53 5.19 2.90
N PHE A 100 -0.26 5.10 2.53
CA PHE A 100 0.79 4.78 3.47
C PHE A 100 1.11 6.05 4.25
N SER A 101 0.85 6.01 5.56
CA SER A 101 1.14 7.12 6.48
C SER A 101 2.61 7.08 6.85
N ARG A 102 3.26 8.24 6.82
CA ARG A 102 4.61 8.45 7.39
C ARG A 102 4.51 8.77 8.87
#